data_AF-A0A523EFI9-F1
#
_entry.id   AF-A0A523EFI9-F1
#
_cell.length_a   1.000
_cell.length_b   1.000
_cell.length_c   1.000
_cell.angle_alpha   90.00
_cell.angle_beta   90.00
_cell.angle_gamma   90.00
#
_symmetry.space_group_name_H-M   'P 1'
#
loop_
_entity.id
_entity.type
_entity.pdbx_description
1 polymer ?
#
loop_
_entity_poly.entity_id
_entity_poly.type
_entity_poly.pdbx_seq_one_letter_code
_entity_poly.pdbx_strand_id
1 'polypeptide(L)'
;MENSTDRNQALRLLNGLEQGGLHPVEGRILAENLDPVLVYVIVRFLREVYPATEPAARPVLERVVELTHAYPGIVARAREGEADSITAWFTSQHTFTEFRNRGATLIDLVVDKLES
;
A
#
# COMPACT_ATOMS: atom_id res chain seq x y z
N MET A 1 -5.28 20.81 3.58
CA MET A 1 -4.85 20.31 4.91
C MET A 1 -5.12 18.81 5.07
N GLU A 2 -5.93 18.22 4.19
CA GLU A 2 -6.21 16.78 4.07
C GLU A 2 -5.01 16.01 3.47
N ASN A 3 -4.28 16.64 2.55
CA ASN A 3 -3.20 16.11 1.71
C ASN A 3 -2.03 15.51 2.49
N SER A 4 -1.60 16.19 3.56
CA SER A 4 -0.52 15.68 4.40
C SER A 4 -0.99 14.48 5.24
N THR A 5 -2.29 14.36 5.51
CA THR A 5 -2.82 13.31 6.36
C THR A 5 -2.83 11.97 5.62
N ASP A 6 -3.39 11.91 4.41
CA ASP A 6 -3.46 10.68 3.62
C ASP A 6 -2.07 10.18 3.24
N ARG A 7 -1.21 11.10 2.77
CA ARG A 7 0.20 10.80 2.51
C ARG A 7 0.90 10.23 3.75
N ASN A 8 0.77 10.87 4.90
CA ASN A 8 1.45 10.42 6.12
C ASN A 8 0.89 9.10 6.64
N GLN A 9 -0.41 8.87 6.52
CA GLN A 9 -1.04 7.59 6.88
C GLN A 9 -0.60 6.46 5.94
N ALA A 10 -0.52 6.73 4.64
CA ALA A 10 -0.04 5.79 3.63
C ALA A 10 1.42 5.40 3.87
N LEU A 11 2.28 6.39 4.14
CA LEU A 11 3.68 6.14 4.49
C LEU A 11 3.81 5.37 5.81
N ARG A 12 2.99 5.68 6.81
CA ARG A 12 2.99 4.94 8.09
C ARG A 12 2.57 3.49 7.89
N LEU A 13 1.56 3.24 7.07
CA LEU A 13 1.12 1.88 6.74
C LEU A 13 2.21 1.12 5.98
N LEU A 14 2.77 1.73 4.93
CA LEU A 14 3.83 1.14 4.12
C LEU A 14 5.07 0.78 4.94
N ASN A 15 5.63 1.75 5.66
CA ASN A 15 6.82 1.56 6.49
C ASN A 15 6.53 0.56 7.63
N GLY A 16 5.32 0.61 8.18
CA GLY A 16 4.88 -0.29 9.23
C GLY A 16 4.89 -1.77 8.80
N LEU A 17 4.37 -2.05 7.60
CA LEU A 17 4.38 -3.40 7.01
C LEU A 17 5.79 -3.84 6.61
N GLU A 18 6.57 -2.94 6.02
CA GLU A 18 7.93 -3.21 5.55
C GLU A 18 8.91 -3.48 6.70
N GLN A 19 8.89 -2.63 7.73
CA GLN A 19 9.84 -2.66 8.85
C GLN A 19 9.34 -3.49 10.04
N GLY A 20 8.05 -3.81 10.11
CA GLY A 20 7.46 -4.57 11.21
C GLY A 20 7.21 -3.78 12.49
N GLY A 21 7.12 -2.45 12.39
CA GLY A 21 6.86 -1.57 13.53
C GLY A 21 5.38 -1.30 13.81
N LEU A 22 4.46 -1.93 13.06
CA LEU A 22 3.04 -1.60 13.10
C LEU A 22 2.22 -2.73 13.73
N HIS A 23 1.48 -2.40 14.79
CA HIS A 23 0.54 -3.33 15.41
C HIS A 23 -0.63 -3.63 14.44
N PRO A 24 -1.15 -4.87 14.34
CA PRO A 24 -2.20 -5.22 13.38
C PRO A 24 -3.44 -4.32 13.44
N VAL A 25 -3.87 -3.94 14.65
CA VAL A 25 -5.01 -3.03 14.85
C VAL A 25 -4.73 -1.63 14.31
N GLU A 26 -3.51 -1.11 14.47
CA GLU A 26 -3.13 0.18 13.89
C GLU A 26 -3.08 0.11 12.37
N GLY A 27 -2.55 -0.99 11.82
CA GLY A 27 -2.56 -1.24 10.38
C GLY A 27 -3.96 -1.27 9.79
N ARG A 28 -4.92 -1.88 10.49
CA ARG A 28 -6.33 -1.85 10.11
C ARG A 28 -6.88 -0.43 10.10
N ILE A 29 -6.70 0.33 11.18
CA ILE A 29 -7.23 1.69 11.30
C ILE A 29 -6.65 2.59 10.19
N LEU A 30 -5.36 2.47 9.88
CA LEU A 30 -4.75 3.21 8.78
C LEU A 30 -5.36 2.79 7.44
N ALA A 31 -5.44 1.49 7.15
CA ALA A 31 -5.98 1.00 5.88
C ALA A 31 -7.46 1.35 5.67
N GLU A 32 -8.29 1.35 6.72
CA GLU A 32 -9.72 1.71 6.64
C GLU A 32 -9.94 3.20 6.35
N ASN A 33 -9.03 4.07 6.80
CA ASN A 33 -9.15 5.52 6.61
C ASN A 33 -8.52 6.01 5.30
N LEU A 34 -7.61 5.24 4.70
CA LEU A 34 -6.94 5.60 3.44
C LEU A 34 -7.86 5.46 2.23
N ASP A 35 -7.62 6.27 1.21
CA ASP A 35 -8.22 6.07 -0.12
C ASP A 35 -8.01 4.62 -0.61
N PRO A 36 -9.04 3.95 -1.18
CA PRO A 36 -8.93 2.60 -1.71
C PRO A 36 -7.74 2.38 -2.66
N VAL A 37 -7.41 3.36 -3.50
CA VAL A 37 -6.27 3.31 -4.44
C VAL A 37 -4.96 3.17 -3.66
N LEU A 38 -4.76 3.93 -2.59
CA LEU A 38 -3.56 3.85 -1.76
C LEU A 38 -3.43 2.49 -1.07
N VAL A 39 -4.55 1.94 -0.58
CA VAL A 39 -4.57 0.60 0.02
C VAL A 39 -4.15 -0.45 -1.01
N TYR A 40 -4.72 -0.40 -2.21
CA TYR A 40 -4.36 -1.30 -3.31
C TYR A 40 -2.88 -1.18 -3.68
N VAL A 41 -2.43 0.05 -3.96
CA VAL A 41 -1.05 0.36 -4.37
C VAL A 41 -0.05 -0.16 -3.35
N ILE A 42 -0.26 0.06 -2.05
CA ILE A 42 0.65 -0.42 -1.00
C ILE A 42 0.70 -1.94 -0.97
N VAL A 43 -0.46 -2.62 -0.94
CA VAL A 43 -0.52 -4.08 -0.87
C VAL A 43 0.11 -4.71 -2.12
N ARG A 44 -0.18 -4.16 -3.29
CA ARG A 44 0.35 -4.64 -4.57
C ARG A 44 1.85 -4.40 -4.67
N PHE A 45 2.32 -3.19 -4.32
CA PHE A 45 3.73 -2.82 -4.29
C PHE A 45 4.55 -3.79 -3.44
N LEU A 46 4.11 -4.04 -2.20
CA LEU A 46 4.84 -4.93 -1.29
C LEU A 46 4.88 -6.37 -1.84
N ARG A 47 3.80 -6.87 -2.45
CA ARG A 47 3.79 -8.22 -3.04
C ARG A 47 4.69 -8.36 -4.26
N GLU A 48 4.85 -7.29 -5.05
CA GLU A 48 5.71 -7.33 -6.25
C GLU A 48 7.19 -7.11 -5.92
N VAL A 49 7.49 -6.18 -5.01
CA VAL A 49 8.89 -5.82 -4.68
C VAL A 49 9.54 -6.82 -3.73
N TYR A 50 8.75 -7.52 -2.93
CA TYR A 50 9.20 -8.56 -2.02
C TYR A 50 8.75 -9.94 -2.52
N PRO A 51 9.44 -10.53 -3.52
CA PRO A 51 9.03 -11.82 -4.08
C PRO A 51 9.20 -12.94 -3.05
N ALA A 52 8.24 -13.87 -3.01
CA ALA A 52 8.25 -14.99 -2.06
C ALA A 52 9.48 -15.94 -2.19
N THR A 53 10.22 -15.82 -3.29
CA THR A 53 11.48 -16.54 -3.54
C THR A 53 12.66 -15.99 -2.74
N GLU A 54 12.57 -14.77 -2.22
CA GLU A 54 13.62 -14.15 -1.40
C GLU A 54 13.33 -14.39 0.11
N PRO A 55 14.19 -15.09 0.87
CA PRO A 55 13.94 -15.31 2.30
C PRO A 55 13.77 -14.02 3.12
N ALA A 56 14.43 -12.94 2.70
CA ALA A 56 14.31 -11.62 3.32
C ALA A 56 12.95 -10.95 3.08
N ALA A 57 12.21 -11.35 2.05
CA ALA A 57 10.86 -10.86 1.76
C ALA A 57 9.80 -11.46 2.68
N ARG A 58 10.05 -12.65 3.24
CA ARG A 58 9.06 -13.42 3.99
C ARG A 58 8.40 -12.63 5.13
N PRO A 59 9.13 -11.92 6.02
CA PRO A 59 8.50 -11.18 7.11
C PRO A 59 7.56 -10.06 6.64
N VAL A 60 7.87 -9.42 5.50
CA VAL A 60 7.01 -8.37 4.91
C VAL A 60 5.72 -9.00 4.39
N LEU A 61 5.84 -10.08 3.62
CA LEU A 61 4.70 -10.80 3.07
C LEU A 61 3.81 -11.39 4.16
N GLU A 62 4.39 -11.96 5.22
CA GLU A 62 3.63 -12.48 6.36
C GLU A 62 2.76 -11.40 7.00
N ARG A 63 3.26 -10.17 7.19
CA ARG A 63 2.48 -9.05 7.73
C ARG A 63 1.38 -8.58 6.79
N VAL A 64 1.65 -8.54 5.49
CA VAL A 64 0.62 -8.21 4.48
C VAL A 64 -0.48 -9.27 4.50
N VAL A 65 -0.11 -10.55 4.59
CA VAL A 65 -1.07 -11.67 4.70
C VAL A 65 -1.84 -11.58 6.01
N GLU A 66 -1.18 -11.35 7.13
CA GLU A 66 -1.82 -11.20 8.45
C GLU A 66 -2.86 -10.07 8.43
N LEU A 67 -2.49 -8.88 7.93
CA LEU A 67 -3.40 -7.74 7.83
C LEU A 67 -4.61 -8.06 6.94
N THR A 68 -4.38 -8.60 5.75
CA THR A 68 -5.46 -8.89 4.79
C THR A 68 -6.34 -10.08 5.17
N HIS A 69 -5.80 -11.05 5.92
CA HIS A 69 -6.54 -12.20 6.42
C HIS A 69 -7.36 -11.85 7.67
N ALA A 70 -6.79 -11.08 8.60
CA ALA A 70 -7.47 -10.68 9.83
C ALA A 70 -8.64 -9.71 9.55
N TYR A 71 -8.56 -8.92 8.48
CA TYR A 71 -9.55 -7.89 8.18
C TYR A 71 -10.00 -7.94 6.70
N PRO A 72 -11.00 -8.77 6.37
CA PRO A 72 -11.51 -8.91 5.01
C PRO A 72 -12.00 -7.61 4.36
N GLY A 73 -12.42 -6.62 5.17
CA GLY A 73 -12.77 -5.28 4.69
C GLY A 73 -11.63 -4.57 3.95
N ILE A 74 -10.37 -4.82 4.36
CA ILE A 74 -9.18 -4.30 3.66
C ILE A 74 -9.05 -4.92 2.27
N VAL A 75 -9.38 -6.20 2.12
CA VAL A 75 -9.35 -6.88 0.81
C VAL A 75 -10.44 -6.31 -0.11
N ALA A 76 -11.64 -6.07 0.41
CA ALA A 76 -12.70 -5.42 -0.36
C ALA A 76 -12.28 -4.02 -0.81
N ARG A 77 -11.72 -3.22 0.10
CA ARG A 77 -11.22 -1.88 -0.19
C ARG A 77 -10.07 -1.88 -1.21
N ALA A 78 -9.13 -2.81 -1.10
CA ALA A 78 -8.07 -2.96 -2.10
C ALA A 78 -8.63 -3.32 -3.49
N ARG A 79 -9.71 -4.10 -3.57
CA ARG A 79 -10.36 -4.40 -4.86
C ARG A 79 -11.09 -3.19 -5.44
N GLU A 80 -11.66 -2.33 -4.60
CA GLU A 80 -12.21 -1.05 -5.04
C GLU A 80 -11.11 -0.18 -5.65
N GLY A 81 -9.96 -0.07 -4.97
CA GLY A 81 -8.80 0.65 -5.49
C GLY A 81 -8.22 0.06 -6.77
N GLU A 82 -8.22 -1.28 -6.91
CA GLU A 82 -7.79 -1.97 -8.13
C GLU A 82 -8.60 -1.56 -9.37
N ALA A 83 -9.92 -1.38 -9.19
CA ALA A 83 -10.83 -1.01 -10.25
C ALA A 83 -10.82 0.49 -10.60
N ASP A 84 -10.09 1.32 -9.83
CA ASP A 84 -10.06 2.76 -10.02
C ASP A 84 -9.25 3.17 -11.26
N SER A 85 -9.71 4.25 -11.92
CA SER A 85 -9.04 4.83 -13.08
C SER A 85 -7.62 5.33 -12.80
N ILE A 86 -7.31 5.73 -11.57
CA ILE A 86 -5.97 6.15 -11.14
C ILE A 86 -5.04 4.95 -11.07
N THR A 87 -5.52 3.81 -10.57
CA THR A 87 -4.75 2.56 -10.63
C THR A 87 -4.48 2.15 -12.08
N ALA A 88 -5.48 2.25 -12.96
CA ALA A 88 -5.30 1.97 -14.39
C ALA A 88 -4.30 2.93 -15.04
N TRP A 89 -4.36 4.23 -14.72
CA TRP A 89 -3.39 5.23 -15.17
C TRP A 89 -1.98 4.86 -14.70
N PHE A 90 -1.80 4.60 -13.40
CA PHE A 90 -0.50 4.27 -12.83
C PHE A 90 0.10 3.05 -13.53
N THR A 91 -0.65 1.95 -13.61
CA THR A 91 -0.18 0.70 -14.22
C THR A 91 0.03 0.78 -15.74
N SER A 92 -0.52 1.78 -16.42
CA SER A 92 -0.26 2.03 -17.84
C SER A 92 1.08 2.74 -18.11
N GLN A 93 1.64 3.43 -17.10
CA GLN A 93 2.84 4.27 -17.22
C GLN A 93 4.00 3.80 -16.36
N HIS A 94 3.71 3.04 -15.30
CA HIS A 94 4.64 2.70 -14.23
C HIS A 94 4.54 1.23 -13.85
N THR A 95 5.62 0.70 -13.29
CA THR A 95 5.67 -0.64 -12.68
C THR A 95 6.00 -0.50 -11.20
N PHE A 96 5.43 -1.33 -10.32
CA PHE A 96 5.73 -1.21 -8.89
C PHE A 96 7.20 -1.49 -8.58
N THR A 97 7.84 -2.37 -9.34
CA THR A 97 9.26 -2.70 -9.20
C THR A 97 10.19 -1.52 -9.43
N GLU A 98 9.78 -0.52 -10.23
CA GLU A 98 10.59 0.70 -10.39
C GLU A 98 10.72 1.46 -9.07
N PHE A 99 9.76 1.34 -8.16
CA PHE A 99 9.77 2.02 -6.87
C PHE A 99 10.43 1.20 -5.76
N ARG A 100 11.18 0.14 -6.08
CA ARG A 100 11.96 -0.59 -5.06
C ARG A 100 12.88 0.38 -4.31
N ASN A 101 12.80 0.37 -2.98
CA ASN A 101 13.48 1.32 -2.07
C ASN A 101 13.05 2.80 -2.23
N ARG A 102 11.99 3.08 -2.99
CA ARG A 102 11.45 4.41 -3.28
C ARG A 102 9.95 4.47 -3.01
N GLY A 103 9.50 3.72 -2.00
CA GLY A 103 8.10 3.63 -1.61
C GLY A 103 7.48 5.00 -1.31
N ALA A 104 8.24 5.95 -0.75
CA ALA A 104 7.75 7.30 -0.54
C ALA A 104 7.43 8.03 -1.86
N THR A 105 8.28 7.91 -2.87
CA THR A 105 8.05 8.49 -4.19
C THR A 105 6.83 7.87 -4.88
N LEU A 106 6.58 6.57 -4.68
CA LEU A 106 5.36 5.92 -5.15
C LEU A 106 4.11 6.55 -4.52
N ILE A 107 4.10 6.71 -3.19
CA ILE A 107 2.98 7.32 -2.49
C ILE A 107 2.77 8.77 -2.94
N ASP A 108 3.84 9.55 -3.07
CA ASP A 108 3.78 10.93 -3.54
C ASP A 108 3.11 11.03 -4.91
N LEU A 109 3.56 10.20 -5.86
CA LEU A 109 3.02 10.17 -7.22
C LEU A 109 1.52 9.84 -7.25
N VAL A 110 1.07 8.88 -6.44
CA VAL A 110 -0.34 8.46 -6.41
C VAL A 110 -1.21 9.48 -5.69
N VAL A 111 -0.73 10.07 -4.58
CA VAL A 111 -1.43 11.15 -3.88
C VAL A 111 -1.58 12.37 -4.77
N ASP A 112 -0.50 12.81 -5.43
CA ASP A 112 -0.54 13.92 -6.37
C ASP A 112 -1.59 13.69 -7.47
N LYS A 113 -1.73 12.45 -7.93
CA LYS A 113 -2.74 12.08 -8.94
C LYS A 113 -4.17 12.09 -8.40
N LEU A 114 -4.40 11.62 -7.17
CA LEU A 114 -5.70 11.63 -6.50
C LEU A 114 -6.25 13.05 -6.28
N GLU A 115 -5.36 14.03 -6.17
CA GLU A 115 -5.71 15.42 -5.88
C GLU A 115 -5.83 16.32 -7.13
N SER A 116 -5.46 15.80 -8.31
CA SER A 116 -5.46 16.53 -9.59
C SER A 116 -6.83 16.49 -10.29
#